data_AF-A0A485LI65-F1
#
_entry.id   AF-A0A485LI65-F1
#
_cell.length_a   1.000
_cell.length_b   1.000
_cell.length_c   1.000
_cell.angle_alpha   90.00
_cell.angle_beta   90.00
_cell.angle_gamma   90.00
#
_symmetry.space_group_name_H-M   'P 1'
#
loop_
_entity.id
_entity.type
_entity.pdbx_description
1 polymer ?
#
loop_
_entity_poly.entity_id
_entity_poly.type
_entity_poly.pdbx_seq_one_letter_code
_entity_poly.pdbx_strand_id
1 'polypeptide(L)'
;MGRRTKLSSLALLLLSALSLVAAKWTPFGTLLGVTDGGVDVYSCHLEENQTALGQDPNYVNGVYTGVKWQCVELARRYLLVNLGVIFGDVDYAFQIFDFNSIEKVDDKSQVAFNKFVNGGSIPPVHGSLIIWSPYGEMTETGHVAVVVDVTDTYVDIVEQNVEDSIWPQGQTYSRRLKVKKNSTSFFIEKWYDEEHILGWMTVDVHTRVTLAAATSTTSSGPVYFALVVFAVAAAAVVYRKRTDQVLYERVK
;
A
#
# COMPACT_ATOMS: atom_id res chain seq x y z
N MET A 1 -4.89 -44.73 69.29
CA MET A 1 -4.64 -43.32 68.91
C MET A 1 -3.75 -43.30 67.68
N GLY A 2 -4.25 -42.80 66.55
CA GLY A 2 -3.49 -42.74 65.30
C GLY A 2 -4.37 -42.28 64.14
N ARG A 3 -4.39 -40.98 63.90
CA ARG A 3 -5.13 -40.28 62.83
C ARG A 3 -4.29 -40.31 61.55
N ARG A 4 -4.86 -40.64 60.39
CA ARG A 4 -4.42 -40.14 59.07
C ARG A 4 -5.49 -40.41 58.01
N THR A 5 -6.18 -39.33 57.65
CA THR A 5 -7.00 -39.14 56.44
C THR A 5 -6.16 -39.15 55.17
N LYS A 6 -6.83 -39.39 54.03
CA LYS A 6 -6.70 -38.77 52.67
C LYS A 6 -6.83 -39.88 51.61
N LEU A 7 -7.43 -39.72 50.44
CA LEU A 7 -8.24 -38.70 49.76
C LEU A 7 -8.71 -39.44 48.49
N SER A 8 -9.98 -39.30 48.13
CA SER A 8 -10.55 -39.85 46.89
C SER A 8 -9.97 -39.17 45.65
N SER A 9 -9.39 -39.93 44.73
CA SER A 9 -8.95 -39.44 43.42
C SER A 9 -10.16 -39.36 42.48
N LEU A 10 -10.71 -38.15 42.35
CA LEU A 10 -11.75 -37.80 41.40
C LEU A 10 -11.12 -37.75 39.99
N ALA A 11 -11.57 -38.59 39.07
CA ALA A 11 -11.16 -38.57 37.67
C ALA A 11 -11.70 -37.31 37.00
N LEU A 12 -10.80 -36.41 36.56
CA LEU A 12 -11.13 -35.19 35.86
C LEU A 12 -11.29 -35.51 34.36
N LEU A 13 -12.53 -35.61 33.89
CA LEU A 13 -12.86 -35.62 32.46
C LEU A 13 -12.60 -34.22 31.88
N LEU A 14 -11.48 -34.06 31.18
CA LEU A 14 -11.22 -32.91 30.32
C LEU A 14 -12.12 -33.02 29.08
N LEU A 15 -13.29 -32.36 29.12
CA LEU A 15 -14.02 -32.04 27.89
C LEU A 15 -13.24 -30.93 27.16
N SER A 16 -12.52 -31.31 26.10
CA SER A 16 -12.06 -30.36 25.09
C SER A 16 -13.29 -29.84 24.35
N ALA A 17 -13.75 -28.64 24.69
CA ALA A 17 -14.72 -27.92 23.86
C ALA A 17 -14.01 -27.49 22.56
N LEU A 18 -14.20 -28.24 21.48
CA LEU A 18 -13.98 -27.71 20.14
C LEU A 18 -15.08 -26.66 19.89
N SER A 19 -14.76 -25.39 20.09
CA SER A 19 -15.59 -24.31 19.60
C SER A 19 -15.52 -24.33 18.08
N LEU A 20 -16.55 -24.90 17.44
CA LEU A 20 -16.80 -24.71 16.02
C LEU A 20 -17.21 -23.24 15.84
N VAL A 21 -16.24 -22.34 15.69
CA VAL A 21 -16.53 -20.96 15.31
C VAL A 21 -16.93 -21.02 13.85
N ALA A 22 -18.24 -21.08 13.59
CA ALA A 22 -18.73 -20.71 12.27
C ALA A 22 -18.16 -19.33 11.96
N ALA A 23 -17.42 -19.19 10.86
CA ALA A 23 -16.86 -17.92 10.42
C ALA A 23 -18.04 -16.97 10.17
N LYS A 24 -18.38 -16.17 11.18
CA LYS A 24 -19.44 -15.19 11.07
C LYS A 24 -18.83 -14.01 10.33
N TRP A 25 -19.22 -13.84 9.07
CA TRP A 25 -18.91 -12.64 8.31
C TRP A 25 -19.20 -11.41 9.15
N THR A 26 -18.27 -10.47 9.17
CA THR A 26 -18.46 -9.22 9.89
C THR A 26 -19.37 -8.28 9.10
N PRO A 27 -20.12 -7.37 9.76
CA PRO A 27 -20.88 -6.36 9.06
C PRO A 27 -20.01 -5.46 8.17
N PHE A 28 -20.59 -4.95 7.08
CA PHE A 28 -19.99 -3.93 6.22
C PHE A 28 -19.29 -2.82 7.02
N GLY A 29 -18.07 -2.47 6.62
CA GLY A 29 -17.29 -1.40 7.24
C GLY A 29 -16.64 -1.76 8.57
N THR A 30 -16.78 -3.01 9.04
CA THR A 30 -15.99 -3.50 10.18
C THR A 30 -14.51 -3.53 9.81
N LEU A 31 -13.64 -2.98 10.65
CA LEU A 31 -12.19 -3.10 10.51
C LEU A 31 -11.79 -4.57 10.68
N LEU A 32 -11.24 -5.17 9.63
CA LEU A 32 -10.76 -6.55 9.61
C LEU A 32 -9.32 -6.66 10.08
N GLY A 33 -8.48 -5.69 9.70
CA GLY A 33 -7.06 -5.69 10.01
C GLY A 33 -6.38 -4.44 9.45
N VAL A 34 -5.07 -4.35 9.68
CA VAL A 34 -4.24 -3.24 9.22
C VAL A 34 -3.05 -3.82 8.48
N THR A 35 -2.80 -3.32 7.28
CA THR A 35 -1.65 -3.77 6.47
C THR A 35 -0.33 -3.37 7.12
N ASP A 36 0.76 -3.93 6.62
CA ASP A 36 2.11 -3.53 7.01
C ASP A 36 2.44 -2.04 6.72
N GLY A 37 1.85 -1.48 5.67
CA GLY A 37 1.88 -0.05 5.33
C GLY A 37 0.93 0.85 6.14
N GLY A 38 0.29 0.33 7.20
CA GLY A 38 -0.60 1.12 8.06
C GLY A 38 -1.95 1.48 7.40
N VAL A 39 -2.42 0.69 6.45
CA VAL A 39 -3.68 0.91 5.74
C VAL A 39 -4.75 -0.02 6.31
N ASP A 40 -5.89 0.51 6.71
CA ASP A 40 -6.99 -0.28 7.24
C ASP A 40 -7.67 -1.13 6.15
N VAL A 41 -8.04 -2.37 6.47
CA VAL A 41 -8.82 -3.26 5.60
C VAL A 41 -10.19 -3.46 6.22
N TYR A 42 -11.24 -3.21 5.45
CA TYR A 42 -12.62 -3.26 5.93
C TYR A 42 -13.43 -4.37 5.27
N SER A 43 -14.43 -4.82 6.00
CA SER A 43 -15.43 -5.75 5.49
C SER A 43 -16.26 -5.10 4.39
N CYS A 44 -16.44 -5.84 3.30
CA CYS A 44 -17.33 -5.50 2.19
C CYS A 44 -18.62 -6.32 2.21
N HIS A 45 -18.90 -7.05 3.29
CA HIS A 45 -20.09 -7.88 3.42
C HIS A 45 -21.37 -7.03 3.50
N LEU A 46 -22.12 -7.01 2.40
CA LEU A 46 -23.37 -6.28 2.26
C LEU A 46 -24.58 -7.14 2.64
N GLU A 47 -25.64 -6.49 3.12
CA GLU A 47 -26.95 -7.12 3.25
C GLU A 47 -27.54 -7.43 1.87
N GLU A 48 -28.42 -8.44 1.76
CA GLU A 48 -28.95 -8.95 0.48
C GLU A 48 -29.65 -7.88 -0.39
N ASN A 49 -30.18 -6.82 0.21
CA ASN A 49 -30.87 -5.72 -0.48
C ASN A 49 -29.95 -4.56 -0.90
N GLN A 50 -28.66 -4.63 -0.60
CA GLN A 50 -27.68 -3.60 -0.91
C GLN A 50 -26.83 -4.00 -2.12
N THR A 51 -26.34 -3.00 -2.85
CA THR A 51 -25.44 -3.22 -3.98
C THR A 51 -24.09 -2.56 -3.74
N ALA A 52 -23.03 -3.14 -4.32
CA ALA A 52 -21.67 -2.61 -4.25
C ALA A 52 -21.61 -1.16 -4.73
N LEU A 53 -22.17 -0.86 -5.90
CA LEU A 53 -22.17 0.49 -6.48
C LEU A 53 -23.10 1.48 -5.76
N GLY A 54 -23.96 1.00 -4.86
CA GLY A 54 -24.79 1.84 -4.01
C GLY A 54 -24.09 2.35 -2.75
N GLN A 55 -22.86 1.89 -2.48
CA GLN A 55 -22.12 2.30 -1.30
C GLN A 55 -21.42 3.65 -1.48
N ASP A 56 -21.13 4.31 -0.36
CA ASP A 56 -20.47 5.60 -0.36
C ASP A 56 -19.04 5.52 -0.96
N PRO A 57 -18.60 6.58 -1.66
CA PRO A 57 -17.20 6.72 -2.05
C PRO A 57 -16.30 6.87 -0.82
N ASN A 58 -15.04 6.46 -0.96
CA ASN A 58 -13.97 6.72 -0.01
C ASN A 58 -12.98 7.75 -0.55
N TYR A 59 -12.43 8.57 0.36
CA TYR A 59 -11.45 9.58 0.06
C TYR A 59 -10.34 9.58 1.11
N VAL A 60 -9.10 9.83 0.67
CA VAL A 60 -7.96 10.10 1.54
C VAL A 60 -7.38 11.46 1.12
N ASN A 61 -7.36 12.42 2.05
CA ASN A 61 -6.89 13.79 1.79
C ASN A 61 -7.51 14.44 0.53
N GLY A 62 -8.80 14.20 0.31
CA GLY A 62 -9.55 14.72 -0.86
C GLY A 62 -9.34 13.95 -2.15
N VAL A 63 -8.51 12.90 -2.17
CA VAL A 63 -8.31 12.02 -3.33
C VAL A 63 -9.28 10.85 -3.24
N TYR A 64 -10.07 10.64 -4.29
CA TYR A 64 -10.99 9.50 -4.40
C TYR A 64 -10.20 8.19 -4.49
N THR A 65 -10.51 7.23 -3.63
CA THR A 65 -9.86 5.91 -3.65
C THR A 65 -10.75 4.83 -4.24
N GLY A 66 -12.08 4.98 -4.22
CA GLY A 66 -13.00 3.99 -4.78
C GLY A 66 -14.32 3.94 -4.00
N VAL A 67 -15.19 3.02 -4.40
CA VAL A 67 -16.42 2.72 -3.67
C VAL A 67 -16.10 1.82 -2.47
N LYS A 68 -16.64 2.15 -1.29
CA LYS A 68 -16.43 1.35 -0.07
C LYS A 68 -17.08 -0.04 -0.22
N TRP A 69 -16.47 -1.14 0.17
CA TRP A 69 -15.05 -1.38 0.48
C TRP A 69 -14.52 -2.36 -0.56
N GLN A 70 -14.58 -1.95 -1.84
CA GLN A 70 -14.24 -2.83 -2.95
C GLN A 70 -12.73 -3.09 -3.03
N CYS A 71 -12.33 -4.13 -3.76
CA CYS A 71 -10.93 -4.48 -3.96
C CYS A 71 -10.12 -3.35 -4.64
N VAL A 72 -10.72 -2.70 -5.63
CA VAL A 72 -10.15 -1.53 -6.33
C VAL A 72 -9.93 -0.36 -5.38
N GLU A 73 -10.84 -0.17 -4.41
CA GLU A 73 -10.74 0.88 -3.39
C GLU A 73 -9.50 0.70 -2.51
N LEU A 74 -9.29 -0.52 -1.98
CA LEU A 74 -8.11 -0.80 -1.16
C LEU A 74 -6.83 -0.65 -1.98
N ALA A 75 -6.78 -1.21 -3.18
CA ALA A 75 -5.60 -1.16 -4.02
C ALA A 75 -5.16 0.29 -4.31
N ARG A 76 -6.10 1.16 -4.69
CA ARG A 76 -5.81 2.58 -4.93
C ARG A 76 -5.41 3.30 -3.64
N ARG A 77 -6.12 3.03 -2.52
CA ARG A 77 -5.80 3.63 -1.22
C ARG A 77 -4.43 3.24 -0.71
N TYR A 78 -4.02 1.98 -0.87
CA TYR A 78 -2.70 1.51 -0.45
C TYR A 78 -1.59 2.21 -1.22
N LEU A 79 -1.69 2.28 -2.55
CA LEU A 79 -0.70 2.96 -3.39
C LEU A 79 -0.63 4.46 -3.09
N LEU A 80 -1.78 5.09 -2.82
CA LEU A 80 -1.83 6.49 -2.42
C LEU A 80 -1.08 6.73 -1.11
N VAL A 81 -1.40 5.95 -0.07
CA VAL A 81 -0.82 6.13 1.27
C VAL A 81 0.68 5.83 1.29
N ASN A 82 1.11 4.76 0.61
CA ASN A 82 2.49 4.29 0.71
C ASN A 82 3.43 4.83 -0.38
N LEU A 83 2.89 5.17 -1.55
CA LEU A 83 3.69 5.58 -2.72
C LEU A 83 3.28 6.94 -3.31
N GLY A 84 2.18 7.55 -2.86
CA GLY A 84 1.72 8.85 -3.37
C GLY A 84 1.18 8.80 -4.80
N VAL A 85 0.80 7.62 -5.29
CA VAL A 85 0.32 7.41 -6.68
C VAL A 85 -1.07 6.81 -6.75
N ILE A 86 -1.79 7.07 -7.84
CA ILE A 86 -3.11 6.51 -8.14
C ILE A 86 -3.20 6.06 -9.60
N PHE A 87 -3.82 4.91 -9.84
CA PHE A 87 -4.22 4.48 -11.18
C PHE A 87 -5.59 5.08 -11.53
N GLY A 88 -5.83 5.22 -12.84
CA GLY A 88 -7.04 5.83 -13.38
C GLY A 88 -8.32 5.07 -13.01
N ASP A 89 -9.45 5.64 -13.39
CA ASP A 89 -10.75 5.01 -13.16
C ASP A 89 -10.90 3.74 -13.99
N VAL A 90 -11.53 2.74 -13.38
CA VAL A 90 -11.86 1.44 -13.98
C VAL A 90 -13.26 1.04 -13.51
N ASP A 91 -14.03 0.42 -14.40
CA ASP A 91 -15.32 -0.18 -14.06
C ASP A 91 -15.12 -1.55 -13.39
N TYR A 92 -14.08 -2.27 -13.81
CA TYR A 92 -13.75 -3.62 -13.36
C TYR A 92 -12.28 -3.74 -12.97
N ALA A 93 -11.99 -4.53 -11.93
CA ALA A 93 -10.65 -4.67 -11.38
C ALA A 93 -9.63 -5.20 -12.40
N PHE A 94 -10.03 -6.12 -13.30
CA PHE A 94 -9.11 -6.67 -14.30
C PHE A 94 -8.55 -5.61 -15.27
N GLN A 95 -9.29 -4.51 -15.49
CA GLN A 95 -8.89 -3.42 -16.38
C GLN A 95 -7.67 -2.66 -15.87
N ILE A 96 -7.32 -2.78 -14.58
CA ILE A 96 -6.07 -2.24 -14.03
C ILE A 96 -4.87 -2.81 -14.80
N PHE A 97 -4.98 -4.05 -15.28
CA PHE A 97 -3.93 -4.68 -16.09
C PHE A 97 -3.78 -4.03 -17.47
N ASP A 98 -4.62 -3.09 -17.91
CA ASP A 98 -4.46 -2.43 -19.22
C ASP A 98 -3.63 -1.13 -19.14
N PHE A 99 -3.35 -0.63 -17.94
CA PHE A 99 -2.54 0.57 -17.76
C PHE A 99 -1.06 0.32 -18.09
N ASN A 100 -0.39 1.38 -18.54
CA ASN A 100 1.07 1.41 -18.75
C ASN A 100 1.77 2.49 -17.89
N SER A 101 0.98 3.38 -17.27
CA SER A 101 1.46 4.44 -16.38
C SER A 101 0.49 4.65 -15.22
N ILE A 102 0.98 5.32 -14.20
CA ILE A 102 0.24 5.67 -12.99
C ILE A 102 0.61 7.11 -12.59
N GLU A 103 -0.35 7.85 -12.05
CA GLU A 103 -0.20 9.28 -11.74
C GLU A 103 0.33 9.48 -10.33
N LYS A 104 1.31 10.38 -10.15
CA LYS A 104 1.65 10.93 -8.83
C LYS A 104 0.67 12.02 -8.44
N VAL A 105 0.17 11.96 -7.21
CA VAL A 105 -0.88 12.88 -6.74
C VAL A 105 -0.36 14.31 -6.55
N ASP A 106 0.90 14.47 -6.15
CA ASP A 106 1.52 15.75 -5.78
C ASP A 106 1.74 16.69 -6.99
N ASP A 107 2.28 16.16 -8.07
CA ASP A 107 2.72 16.92 -9.24
C ASP A 107 2.04 16.50 -10.56
N LYS A 108 1.16 15.49 -10.51
CA LYS A 108 0.43 14.94 -11.67
C LYS A 108 1.31 14.29 -12.74
N SER A 109 2.59 14.07 -12.45
CA SER A 109 3.50 13.36 -13.34
C SER A 109 3.12 11.89 -13.44
N GLN A 110 3.39 11.30 -14.61
CA GLN A 110 3.16 9.89 -14.87
C GLN A 110 4.45 9.11 -14.64
N VAL A 111 4.36 8.00 -13.91
CA VAL A 111 5.45 7.03 -13.75
C VAL A 111 5.06 5.69 -14.39
N ALA A 112 6.06 4.91 -14.80
CA ALA A 112 5.80 3.63 -15.45
C ALA A 112 5.08 2.67 -14.50
N PHE A 113 4.06 2.00 -15.03
CA PHE A 113 3.33 0.96 -14.34
C PHE A 113 3.52 -0.34 -15.11
N ASN A 114 4.56 -1.08 -14.70
CA ASN A 114 5.10 -2.19 -15.47
C ASN A 114 4.26 -3.44 -15.28
N LYS A 115 3.85 -4.04 -16.39
CA LYS A 115 3.07 -5.27 -16.47
C LYS A 115 3.96 -6.50 -16.52
N PHE A 116 3.67 -7.49 -15.70
CA PHE A 116 4.31 -8.80 -15.70
C PHE A 116 3.24 -9.88 -15.70
N VAL A 117 3.38 -10.86 -16.58
CA VAL A 117 2.46 -12.00 -16.64
C VAL A 117 2.82 -13.05 -15.58
N ASN A 118 1.81 -13.71 -15.04
CA ASN A 118 2.04 -14.80 -14.08
C ASN A 118 2.87 -15.93 -14.74
N GLY A 119 3.89 -16.41 -14.03
CA GLY A 119 4.87 -17.37 -14.58
C GLY A 119 6.02 -16.73 -15.36
N GLY A 120 6.08 -15.40 -15.46
CA GLY A 120 7.24 -14.66 -15.99
C GLY A 120 8.48 -14.75 -15.09
N SER A 121 9.62 -14.25 -15.56
CA SER A 121 10.90 -14.35 -14.85
C SER A 121 11.15 -13.29 -13.77
N ILE A 122 10.36 -12.21 -13.77
CA ILE A 122 10.54 -11.05 -12.88
C ILE A 122 9.48 -11.11 -11.79
N PRO A 123 9.81 -11.46 -10.53
CA PRO A 123 8.82 -11.59 -9.46
C PRO A 123 8.13 -10.24 -9.14
N PRO A 124 6.95 -10.27 -8.49
CA PRO A 124 6.40 -9.06 -7.90
C PRO A 124 7.33 -8.55 -6.80
N VAL A 125 7.12 -7.29 -6.41
CA VAL A 125 7.78 -6.68 -5.26
C VAL A 125 6.71 -6.18 -4.29
N HIS A 126 7.13 -5.77 -3.10
CA HIS A 126 6.27 -5.07 -2.16
C HIS A 126 5.56 -3.88 -2.84
N GLY A 127 4.25 -3.79 -2.66
CA GLY A 127 3.38 -2.80 -3.29
C GLY A 127 2.96 -3.12 -4.73
N SER A 128 3.42 -4.21 -5.35
CA SER A 128 2.87 -4.68 -6.63
C SER A 128 1.38 -5.01 -6.50
N LEU A 129 0.60 -4.77 -7.55
CA LEU A 129 -0.80 -5.20 -7.62
C LEU A 129 -0.92 -6.51 -8.38
N ILE A 130 -1.43 -7.57 -7.76
CA ILE A 130 -1.79 -8.82 -8.45
C ILE A 130 -3.20 -8.66 -9.02
N ILE A 131 -3.38 -9.02 -10.29
CA ILE A 131 -4.65 -8.89 -11.01
C ILE A 131 -5.18 -10.25 -11.44
N TRP A 132 -6.47 -10.51 -11.16
CA TRP A 132 -7.22 -11.66 -11.66
C TRP A 132 -8.12 -11.26 -12.82
N SER A 133 -8.27 -12.18 -13.77
CA SER A 133 -9.20 -12.05 -14.89
C SER A 133 -10.66 -12.28 -14.44
N PRO A 134 -11.67 -11.84 -15.22
CA PRO A 134 -13.08 -12.03 -14.89
C PRO A 134 -13.54 -13.47 -15.16
N TYR A 135 -13.07 -14.42 -14.37
CA TYR A 135 -13.32 -15.86 -14.53
C TYR A 135 -13.47 -16.57 -13.18
N GLY A 136 -14.39 -17.54 -13.13
CA GLY A 136 -14.63 -18.39 -11.95
C GLY A 136 -15.09 -17.57 -10.75
N GLU A 137 -14.42 -17.72 -9.61
CA GLU A 137 -14.73 -16.98 -8.37
C GLU A 137 -14.65 -15.45 -8.53
N MET A 138 -13.89 -15.00 -9.54
CA MET A 138 -13.72 -13.57 -9.84
C MET A 138 -14.54 -13.14 -11.06
N THR A 139 -15.65 -13.85 -11.36
CA THR A 139 -16.48 -13.59 -12.54
C THR A 139 -16.93 -12.13 -12.66
N GLU A 140 -17.13 -11.68 -13.89
CA GLU A 140 -17.52 -10.32 -14.31
C GLU A 140 -16.49 -9.22 -14.03
N THR A 141 -16.00 -9.12 -12.81
CA THR A 141 -15.23 -7.97 -12.34
C THR A 141 -13.72 -8.20 -12.33
N GLY A 142 -13.28 -9.47 -12.33
CA GLY A 142 -11.90 -9.81 -11.98
C GLY A 142 -11.61 -9.45 -10.53
N HIS A 143 -10.33 -9.31 -10.18
CA HIS A 143 -9.96 -8.91 -8.82
C HIS A 143 -8.59 -8.25 -8.77
N VAL A 144 -8.32 -7.50 -7.69
CA VAL A 144 -7.02 -6.90 -7.42
C VAL A 144 -6.65 -7.04 -5.95
N ALA A 145 -5.39 -7.39 -5.69
CA ALA A 145 -4.80 -7.43 -4.35
C ALA A 145 -3.42 -6.78 -4.36
N VAL A 146 -2.99 -6.26 -3.22
CA VAL A 146 -1.66 -5.66 -3.06
C VAL A 146 -0.71 -6.68 -2.44
N VAL A 147 0.51 -6.77 -2.96
CA VAL A 147 1.57 -7.60 -2.40
C VAL A 147 2.24 -6.91 -1.22
N VAL A 148 2.31 -7.58 -0.06
CA VAL A 148 2.93 -7.07 1.16
C VAL A 148 4.12 -7.90 1.65
N ASP A 149 4.29 -9.13 1.15
CA ASP A 149 5.53 -9.89 1.31
C ASP A 149 5.76 -10.81 0.11
N VAL A 150 7.02 -11.05 -0.23
CA VAL A 150 7.42 -11.91 -1.36
C VAL A 150 8.59 -12.78 -0.94
N THR A 151 8.43 -14.09 -1.10
CA THR A 151 9.49 -15.07 -0.92
C THR A 151 9.58 -15.99 -2.13
N ASP A 152 10.52 -16.94 -2.09
CA ASP A 152 10.65 -17.96 -3.13
C ASP A 152 9.51 -18.99 -3.14
N THR A 153 8.71 -19.06 -2.07
CA THR A 153 7.67 -20.09 -1.89
C THR A 153 6.27 -19.53 -1.67
N TYR A 154 6.13 -18.23 -1.40
CA TYR A 154 4.83 -17.58 -1.25
C TYR A 154 4.88 -16.08 -1.53
N VAL A 155 3.69 -15.51 -1.76
CA VAL A 155 3.42 -14.08 -1.64
C VAL A 155 2.33 -13.86 -0.61
N ASP A 156 2.51 -12.88 0.27
CA ASP A 156 1.43 -12.39 1.13
C ASP A 156 0.77 -11.21 0.45
N ILE A 157 -0.56 -11.22 0.48
CA ILE A 157 -1.39 -10.21 -0.16
C ILE A 157 -2.36 -9.58 0.84
N VAL A 158 -2.77 -8.36 0.55
CA VAL A 158 -3.87 -7.66 1.22
C VAL A 158 -4.94 -7.31 0.18
N GLU A 159 -6.18 -7.61 0.51
CA GLU A 159 -7.33 -7.36 -0.35
C GLU A 159 -8.59 -7.07 0.48
N GLN A 160 -9.57 -6.43 -0.15
CA GLN A 160 -10.96 -6.39 0.33
C GLN A 160 -11.84 -7.14 -0.66
N ASN A 161 -13.07 -7.45 -0.26
CA ASN A 161 -14.09 -8.09 -1.11
C ASN A 161 -13.73 -9.52 -1.53
N VAL A 162 -13.14 -10.30 -0.61
CA VAL A 162 -12.94 -11.76 -0.74
C VAL A 162 -13.29 -12.46 0.57
N GLU A 163 -12.65 -12.06 1.68
CA GLU A 163 -12.95 -12.57 3.02
C GLU A 163 -13.34 -11.42 3.97
N ASP A 164 -14.40 -11.65 4.75
CA ASP A 164 -14.98 -10.68 5.69
C ASP A 164 -14.80 -11.11 7.15
N SER A 165 -13.57 -11.53 7.48
CA SER A 165 -13.23 -12.00 8.83
C SER A 165 -12.10 -11.18 9.44
N ILE A 166 -12.19 -10.92 10.75
CA ILE A 166 -11.16 -10.17 11.47
C ILE A 166 -9.88 -11.00 11.49
N TRP A 167 -8.77 -10.37 11.11
CA TRP A 167 -7.47 -11.01 11.08
C TRP A 167 -6.99 -11.35 12.49
N PRO A 168 -6.29 -12.49 12.67
CA PRO A 168 -5.59 -12.80 13.90
C PRO A 168 -4.68 -11.66 14.37
N GLN A 169 -4.52 -11.52 15.69
CA GLN A 169 -3.64 -10.51 16.26
C GLN A 169 -2.22 -10.61 15.71
N GLY A 170 -1.70 -9.51 15.16
CA GLY A 170 -0.36 -9.42 14.59
C GLY A 170 -0.24 -9.84 13.12
N GLN A 171 -1.33 -10.32 12.50
CA GLN A 171 -1.38 -10.57 11.06
C GLN A 171 -1.61 -9.26 10.30
N THR A 172 -0.86 -9.08 9.21
CA THR A 172 -0.87 -7.87 8.37
C THR A 172 -1.20 -8.15 6.90
N TYR A 173 -1.70 -9.35 6.61
CA TYR A 173 -2.06 -9.84 5.28
C TYR A 173 -3.41 -10.56 5.31
N SER A 174 -4.16 -10.57 4.20
CA SER A 174 -5.42 -11.33 4.07
C SER A 174 -5.15 -12.80 3.75
N ARG A 175 -4.38 -13.05 2.68
CA ARG A 175 -4.06 -14.40 2.20
C ARG A 175 -2.58 -14.56 1.89
N ARG A 176 -2.12 -15.81 1.96
CA ARG A 176 -0.79 -16.25 1.54
C ARG A 176 -0.94 -17.17 0.33
N LEU A 177 -0.56 -16.70 -0.84
CA LEU A 177 -0.61 -17.49 -2.07
C LEU A 177 0.71 -18.24 -2.26
N LYS A 178 0.64 -19.51 -2.63
CA LYS A 178 1.83 -20.33 -2.87
C LYS A 178 2.51 -19.92 -4.18
N VAL A 179 3.82 -20.11 -4.23
CA VAL A 179 4.64 -19.83 -5.41
C VAL A 179 5.38 -21.09 -5.85
N LYS A 180 5.36 -21.32 -7.16
CA LYS A 180 6.24 -22.25 -7.87
C LYS A 180 7.30 -21.45 -8.61
N LYS A 181 8.51 -21.37 -8.03
CA LYS A 181 9.65 -20.67 -8.62
C LYS A 181 10.65 -21.66 -9.21
N ASN A 182 11.23 -21.29 -10.36
CA ASN A 182 12.42 -21.92 -10.93
C ASN A 182 13.36 -20.83 -11.51
N SER A 183 14.41 -21.22 -12.23
CA SER A 183 15.41 -20.28 -12.75
C SER A 183 14.88 -19.29 -13.80
N THR A 184 13.73 -19.55 -14.42
CA THR A 184 13.16 -18.73 -15.49
C THR A 184 11.72 -18.28 -15.23
N SER A 185 11.11 -18.70 -14.11
CA SER A 185 9.69 -18.49 -13.84
C SER A 185 9.42 -18.26 -12.36
N PHE A 186 8.54 -17.31 -12.09
CA PHE A 186 7.89 -17.08 -10.81
C PHE A 186 6.38 -17.21 -11.03
N PHE A 187 5.80 -18.32 -10.60
CA PHE A 187 4.38 -18.61 -10.81
C PHE A 187 3.62 -18.58 -9.48
N ILE A 188 2.69 -17.65 -9.33
CA ILE A 188 1.76 -17.60 -8.20
C ILE A 188 0.65 -18.61 -8.50
N GLU A 189 0.46 -19.55 -7.58
CA GLU A 189 -0.56 -20.59 -7.70
C GLU A 189 -1.95 -20.05 -7.39
N LYS A 190 -2.95 -20.66 -8.04
CA LYS A 190 -4.36 -20.38 -7.79
C LYS A 190 -4.74 -20.72 -6.34
N TRP A 191 -5.61 -19.91 -5.74
CA TRP A 191 -6.23 -20.20 -4.45
C TRP A 191 -7.49 -21.06 -4.61
N TYR A 192 -8.40 -20.62 -5.47
CA TYR A 192 -9.60 -21.37 -5.83
C TYR A 192 -9.34 -22.29 -7.03
N ASP A 193 -10.23 -23.27 -7.24
CA ASP A 193 -10.09 -24.16 -8.38
C ASP A 193 -10.37 -23.47 -9.71
N GLU A 194 -11.36 -22.58 -9.72
CA GLU A 194 -11.75 -21.76 -10.86
C GLU A 194 -11.37 -20.31 -10.57
N GLU A 195 -10.12 -19.96 -10.89
CA GLU A 195 -9.65 -18.58 -10.95
C GLU A 195 -8.50 -18.49 -11.95
N HIS A 196 -8.18 -17.27 -12.38
CA HIS A 196 -7.06 -17.04 -13.28
C HIS A 196 -6.37 -15.71 -12.96
N ILE A 197 -5.14 -15.82 -12.44
CA ILE A 197 -4.25 -14.69 -12.17
C ILE A 197 -3.59 -14.29 -13.50
N LEU A 198 -3.86 -13.07 -13.97
CA LEU A 198 -3.22 -12.50 -15.16
C LEU A 198 -1.72 -12.26 -14.92
N GLY A 199 -1.39 -11.73 -13.74
CA GLY A 199 -0.04 -11.36 -13.36
C GLY A 199 -0.04 -10.22 -12.36
N TRP A 200 0.99 -9.38 -12.39
CA TRP A 200 1.12 -8.22 -11.50
C TRP A 200 1.57 -6.96 -12.23
N MET A 201 1.19 -5.83 -11.64
CA MET A 201 1.58 -4.49 -12.03
C MET A 201 2.49 -3.88 -10.97
N THR A 202 3.65 -3.34 -11.36
CA THR A 202 4.63 -2.76 -10.45
C THR A 202 4.92 -1.32 -10.82
N VAL A 203 4.79 -0.40 -9.86
CA VAL A 203 5.15 0.99 -10.06
C VAL A 203 6.66 1.12 -10.07
N ASP A 204 7.22 1.75 -11.12
CA ASP A 204 8.64 2.09 -11.15
C ASP A 204 8.93 3.35 -10.33
N VAL A 205 8.85 3.22 -9.01
CA VAL A 205 9.31 4.27 -8.07
C VAL A 205 10.81 4.21 -7.82
N HIS A 206 11.55 3.32 -8.51
CA HIS A 206 12.99 3.11 -8.34
C HIS A 206 13.88 3.78 -9.39
N THR A 207 13.32 4.65 -10.22
CA THR A 207 14.12 5.80 -10.67
C THR A 207 14.29 6.78 -9.50
N ARG A 208 15.04 6.38 -8.46
CA ARG A 208 15.79 7.38 -7.70
C ARG A 208 16.68 8.03 -8.74
N VAL A 209 16.49 9.32 -9.01
CA VAL A 209 17.59 10.12 -9.55
C VAL A 209 18.70 9.92 -8.53
N THR A 210 19.65 9.05 -8.86
CA THR A 210 20.94 9.07 -8.20
C THR A 210 21.50 10.41 -8.67
N LEU A 211 21.28 11.47 -7.89
CA LEU A 211 22.15 12.62 -7.97
C LEU A 211 23.53 12.03 -7.72
N ALA A 212 24.28 11.82 -8.81
CA ALA A 212 25.69 11.50 -8.73
C ALA A 212 26.23 12.50 -7.72
N ALA A 213 26.70 11.99 -6.58
CA ALA A 213 27.35 12.83 -5.59
C ALA A 213 28.39 13.62 -6.37
N ALA A 214 28.16 14.93 -6.50
CA ALA A 214 29.10 15.81 -7.16
C ALA A 214 30.41 15.59 -6.40
N THR A 215 31.34 14.90 -7.06
CA THR A 215 32.63 14.60 -6.49
C THR A 215 33.31 15.95 -6.42
N SER A 216 33.29 16.59 -5.26
CA SER A 216 34.10 17.75 -4.99
C SER A 216 35.55 17.27 -4.98
N THR A 217 36.17 17.27 -6.15
CA THR A 217 37.61 17.16 -6.27
C THR A 217 38.20 18.43 -5.69
N THR A 218 38.47 18.42 -4.39
CA THR A 218 39.36 19.41 -3.75
C THR A 218 40.78 19.14 -4.28
N SER A 219 41.14 19.81 -5.38
CA SER A 219 42.53 19.89 -5.81
C SER A 219 43.27 20.85 -4.88
N SER A 220 44.17 20.32 -4.07
CA SER A 220 45.16 21.08 -3.31
C SER A 220 46.20 21.67 -4.28
N GLY A 221 45.97 22.89 -4.73
CA GLY A 221 46.94 23.74 -5.42
C GLY A 221 47.33 24.94 -4.55
N PRO A 222 48.59 25.42 -4.61
CA PRO A 222 49.15 26.33 -3.62
C PRO A 222 48.52 27.73 -3.67
N VAL A 223 48.26 28.27 -2.47
CA VAL A 223 47.67 29.58 -2.20
C VAL A 223 48.67 30.68 -2.59
N TYR A 224 48.35 31.45 -3.63
CA TYR A 224 49.00 32.74 -3.88
C TYR A 224 48.28 33.82 -3.07
N PHE A 225 48.93 34.30 -2.01
CA PHE A 225 48.51 35.48 -1.26
C PHE A 225 48.67 36.73 -2.15
N ALA A 226 47.55 37.28 -2.61
CA ALA A 226 47.50 38.64 -3.12
C ALA A 226 46.85 39.54 -2.06
N LEU A 227 47.69 40.32 -1.38
CA LEU A 227 47.29 41.44 -0.54
C LEU A 227 46.72 42.55 -1.42
N VAL A 228 45.43 42.86 -1.26
CA VAL A 228 44.90 44.19 -1.61
C VAL A 228 44.07 44.73 -0.46
N VAL A 229 44.66 45.70 0.22
CA VAL A 229 44.06 46.62 1.19
C VAL A 229 43.23 47.63 0.40
N PHE A 230 42.00 48.00 0.85
CA PHE A 230 41.60 49.39 1.12
C PHE A 230 40.12 49.55 1.56
N ALA A 231 39.99 50.31 2.66
CA ALA A 231 38.97 51.32 3.00
C ALA A 231 37.51 50.92 3.35
N VAL A 232 37.24 51.02 4.65
CA VAL A 232 35.95 51.35 5.27
C VAL A 232 35.58 52.80 4.92
N ALA A 233 34.42 53.03 4.28
CA ALA A 233 33.51 54.18 4.47
C ALA A 233 32.41 54.24 3.38
N ALA A 234 31.19 53.79 3.72
CA ALA A 234 29.88 54.19 3.17
C ALA A 234 28.83 53.19 3.68
N ALA A 235 28.61 53.09 5.00
CA ALA A 235 27.65 53.93 5.71
C ALA A 235 26.27 53.99 5.03
N ALA A 236 25.30 53.32 5.66
CA ALA A 236 24.09 53.96 6.16
C ALA A 236 23.08 54.58 5.17
N VAL A 237 23.28 54.51 3.84
CA VAL A 237 22.37 55.12 2.87
C VAL A 237 21.25 54.19 2.40
N VAL A 238 21.41 52.86 2.48
CA VAL A 238 20.40 51.93 1.95
C VAL A 238 19.34 51.52 2.99
N TYR A 239 19.67 51.57 4.29
CA TYR A 239 18.72 51.18 5.34
C TYR A 239 17.72 52.29 5.71
N ARG A 240 18.04 53.56 5.42
CA ARG A 240 17.17 54.71 5.74
C ARG A 240 16.08 54.99 4.70
N LYS A 241 16.13 54.34 3.53
CA LYS A 241 15.20 54.60 2.41
C LYS A 241 13.97 53.69 2.41
N ARG A 242 13.89 52.71 3.32
CA ARG A 242 12.80 51.71 3.33
C ARG A 242 11.73 51.94 4.41
N THR A 243 11.99 52.81 5.39
CA THR A 243 11.02 53.14 6.46
C THR A 243 10.12 54.34 6.16
N ASP A 244 10.52 55.24 5.25
CA ASP A 244 9.70 56.42 4.93
C ASP A 244 8.62 56.15 3.86
N GLN A 245 8.70 55.03 3.15
CA GLN A 245 7.71 54.64 2.13
C GLN A 245 6.49 53.91 2.72
N VAL A 246 6.54 53.49 3.99
CA VAL A 246 5.43 52.78 4.68
C VAL A 246 4.50 53.74 5.44
N LEU A 247 4.90 55.00 5.65
CA LEU A 247 4.07 55.99 6.34
C LEU A 247 3.25 56.91 5.42
N TYR A 248 3.41 56.80 4.09
CA TYR A 248 2.65 57.62 3.13
C TYR A 248 1.40 56.94 2.52
N GLU A 249 1.18 55.64 2.77
CA GLU A 249 -0.02 54.91 2.29
C GLU A 249 -1.13 54.72 3.34
N ARG A 250 -1.10 55.48 4.45
CA ARG A 250 -2.16 55.45 5.49
C ARG A 250 -2.95 56.75 5.69
N VAL A 251 -2.81 57.72 4.78
CA VAL A 251 -3.70 58.89 4.72
C VAL A 251 -4.00 59.21 3.26
N LYS A 252 -4.88 58.42 2.65
CA LYS A 252 -5.78 58.80 1.55
C LYS A 252 -6.94 57.81 1.49
#